data_AF-A0A3D5U8M6-F1
#
_entry.id   AF-A0A3D5U8M6-F1
#
_cell.length_a   1.000
_cell.length_b   1.000
_cell.length_c   1.000
_cell.angle_alpha   90.00
_cell.angle_beta   90.00
_cell.angle_gamma   90.00
#
_symmetry.space_group_name_H-M   'P 1'
#
loop_
_entity.id
_entity.type
_entity.pdbx_description
1 polymer ?
#
loop_
_entity_poly.entity_id
_entity_poly.type
_entity_poly.pdbx_seq_one_letter_code
_entity_poly.pdbx_strand_id
1 'polypeptide(L)'
;MLELRERLAQYNPQNRKQIVYKSKWGLMIIGSTGADSYSEDSIPLLAKYPLCLILDPGGDDIYSIPLESSFEQPFMLLADLSGNDVYRNSEPSMFAHGGLFAGADYAGDDIYQLADFSFSAVMGSFWHTDFAGDDIYQGGLFSQGAA
;
A
#
# COMPACT_ATOMS: atom_id res chain seq x y z
N MET A 1 1.93 6.36 26.67
CA MET A 1 2.66 5.64 25.60
C MET A 1 2.75 4.13 25.85
N LEU A 2 2.90 3.64 27.10
CA LEU A 2 2.76 2.20 27.40
C LEU A 2 1.39 1.63 26.99
N GLU A 3 0.30 2.36 27.26
CA GLU A 3 -1.06 1.89 27.00
C GLU A 3 -1.36 1.58 25.51
N LEU A 4 -0.80 2.35 24.57
CA LEU A 4 -1.07 2.11 23.15
C LEU A 4 -0.36 0.85 22.65
N ARG A 5 0.91 0.64 23.04
CA ARG A 5 1.66 -0.57 22.65
C ARG A 5 1.01 -1.84 23.21
N GLU A 6 0.57 -1.81 24.47
CA GLU A 6 -0.12 -2.94 25.10
C GLU A 6 -1.46 -3.24 24.41
N ARG A 7 -2.23 -2.20 24.05
CA ARG A 7 -3.48 -2.36 23.31
C ARG A 7 -3.27 -2.86 21.88
N LEU A 8 -2.21 -2.42 21.20
CA LEU A 8 -1.86 -2.91 19.87
C LEU A 8 -1.41 -4.37 19.91
N ALA A 9 -0.65 -4.78 20.92
CA ALA A 9 -0.23 -6.18 21.09
C ALA A 9 -1.40 -7.15 21.30
N GLN A 10 -2.57 -6.64 21.72
CA GLN A 10 -3.80 -7.42 21.90
C GLN A 10 -4.81 -7.17 20.78
N TYR A 11 -4.53 -6.26 19.85
CA TYR A 11 -5.44 -5.92 18.77
C TYR A 11 -5.48 -7.08 17.77
N ASN A 12 -6.66 -7.68 17.64
CA ASN A 12 -6.92 -8.68 16.62
C ASN A 12 -7.94 -8.09 15.63
N PRO A 13 -7.54 -7.75 14.41
CA PRO A 13 -8.45 -7.26 13.37
C PRO A 13 -9.59 -8.26 13.15
N GLN A 14 -10.84 -7.78 13.07
CA GLN A 14 -12.01 -8.62 12.76
C GLN A 14 -12.94 -7.94 11.74
N ASN A 15 -12.38 -6.99 10.99
CA ASN A 15 -13.12 -6.28 9.97
C ASN A 15 -13.54 -7.28 8.90
N ARG A 16 -14.85 -7.39 8.64
CA ARG A 16 -15.39 -8.22 7.56
C ARG A 16 -15.42 -7.52 6.20
N LYS A 17 -15.13 -6.21 6.21
CA LYS A 17 -15.02 -5.32 5.07
C LYS A 17 -14.06 -4.20 5.41
N GLN A 18 -13.46 -3.63 4.39
CA GLN A 18 -12.61 -2.44 4.48
C GLN A 18 -13.31 -1.29 5.23
N ILE A 19 -12.56 -0.63 6.11
CA ILE A 19 -12.95 0.62 6.76
C ILE A 19 -12.26 1.76 6.03
N VAL A 20 -13.05 2.67 5.45
CA VAL A 20 -12.53 3.82 4.70
C VAL A 20 -12.79 5.11 5.49
N TYR A 21 -11.74 5.88 5.72
CA TYR A 21 -11.80 7.16 6.41
C TYR A 21 -11.16 8.27 5.57
N LYS A 22 -11.86 9.39 5.37
CA LYS A 22 -11.32 10.56 4.69
C LYS A 22 -10.71 11.51 5.71
N SER A 23 -9.39 11.66 5.66
CA SER A 23 -8.65 12.68 6.40
C SER A 23 -8.45 13.96 5.57
N LYS A 24 -7.75 14.94 6.15
CA LYS A 24 -7.29 16.12 5.38
C LYS A 24 -6.17 15.82 4.40
N TRP A 25 -5.50 14.68 4.54
CA TRP A 25 -4.36 14.26 3.73
C TRP A 25 -4.72 13.28 2.61
N GLY A 26 -5.95 12.74 2.63
CA GLY A 26 -6.38 11.69 1.74
C GLY A 26 -7.20 10.63 2.45
N LEU A 27 -7.54 9.58 1.71
CA LEU A 27 -8.18 8.37 2.18
C LEU A 27 -7.19 7.53 2.97
N MET A 28 -7.67 7.04 4.09
CA MET A 28 -7.03 6.04 4.91
C MET A 28 -7.93 4.80 4.85
N ILE A 29 -7.35 3.65 4.55
CA ILE A 29 -8.09 2.40 4.44
C ILE A 29 -7.50 1.42 5.44
N ILE A 30 -8.36 0.76 6.20
CA ILE A 30 -8.01 -0.42 6.99
C ILE A 30 -8.70 -1.61 6.32
N GLY A 31 -7.93 -2.59 5.87
CA GLY A 31 -8.42 -3.79 5.22
C GLY A 31 -9.32 -4.64 6.12
N SER A 32 -9.97 -5.61 5.49
CA SER A 32 -10.66 -6.72 6.12
C SER A 32 -9.68 -7.86 6.39
N THR A 33 -10.10 -8.92 7.09
CA THR A 33 -9.26 -10.13 7.27
C THR A 33 -9.49 -11.18 6.20
N GLY A 34 -9.86 -10.77 4.99
CA GLY A 34 -10.20 -11.66 3.90
C GLY A 34 -10.17 -10.90 2.57
N ALA A 35 -10.23 -11.66 1.49
CA ALA A 35 -10.03 -11.18 0.12
C ALA A 35 -10.80 -9.89 -0.21
N ASP A 36 -10.04 -8.81 -0.28
CA ASP A 36 -10.40 -7.44 -0.55
C ASP A 36 -9.89 -7.05 -1.95
N SER A 37 -10.61 -6.12 -2.57
CA SER A 37 -10.14 -5.49 -3.80
C SER A 37 -9.98 -4.00 -3.55
N TYR A 38 -8.83 -3.45 -3.93
CA TYR A 38 -8.53 -2.03 -3.89
C TYR A 38 -8.54 -1.49 -5.31
N SER A 39 -9.71 -0.98 -5.73
CA SER A 39 -9.95 -0.38 -7.03
C SER A 39 -11.00 0.72 -6.90
N GLU A 40 -11.15 1.57 -7.91
CA GLU A 40 -12.24 2.54 -7.94
C GLU A 40 -13.63 1.88 -7.99
N ASP A 41 -13.72 0.66 -8.54
CA ASP A 41 -14.97 -0.10 -8.59
C ASP A 41 -15.39 -0.61 -7.21
N SER A 42 -14.43 -1.11 -6.43
CA SER A 42 -14.69 -1.61 -5.06
C SER A 42 -14.78 -0.48 -4.04
N ILE A 43 -14.01 0.60 -4.22
CA ILE A 43 -13.96 1.76 -3.33
C ILE A 43 -14.11 3.05 -4.17
N PRO A 44 -15.35 3.48 -4.49
CA PRO A 44 -15.60 4.63 -5.37
C PRO A 44 -15.07 5.98 -4.87
N LEU A 45 -14.62 6.07 -3.62
CA LEU A 45 -13.98 7.27 -3.09
C LEU A 45 -12.57 7.47 -3.68
N LEU A 46 -11.90 6.40 -4.13
CA LEU A 46 -10.57 6.48 -4.74
C LEU A 46 -10.56 7.31 -6.03
N ALA A 47 -11.68 7.34 -6.77
CA ALA A 47 -11.84 8.20 -7.94
C ALA A 47 -11.91 9.71 -7.64
N LYS A 48 -12.04 10.09 -6.35
CA LYS A 48 -12.28 11.47 -5.93
C LYS A 48 -11.24 12.02 -4.98
N TYR A 49 -10.60 11.13 -4.23
CA TYR A 49 -9.71 11.53 -3.16
C TYR A 49 -8.44 10.71 -3.23
N PRO A 50 -7.30 11.38 -2.98
CA PRO A 50 -6.02 10.69 -2.95
C PRO A 50 -5.96 9.66 -1.84
N LEU A 51 -5.18 8.60 -2.03
CA LEU A 51 -4.87 7.64 -0.99
C LEU A 51 -3.63 8.10 -0.21
N CYS A 52 -3.62 7.93 1.12
CA CYS A 52 -2.44 8.25 1.93
C CYS A 52 -2.07 7.17 2.97
N LEU A 53 -2.96 6.21 3.24
CA LEU A 53 -2.69 5.06 4.09
C LEU A 53 -3.50 3.83 3.65
N ILE A 54 -2.85 2.69 3.56
CA ILE A 54 -3.47 1.37 3.68
C ILE A 54 -2.83 0.63 4.86
N LEU A 55 -3.66 0.06 5.72
CA LEU A 55 -3.28 -0.93 6.71
C LEU A 55 -4.09 -2.19 6.42
N ASP A 56 -3.47 -3.18 5.77
CA ASP A 56 -4.10 -4.46 5.47
C ASP A 56 -3.75 -5.50 6.54
N PRO A 57 -4.72 -5.96 7.35
CA PRO A 57 -4.46 -7.02 8.31
C PRO A 57 -4.40 -8.41 7.67
N GLY A 58 -4.85 -8.57 6.43
CA GLY A 58 -4.57 -9.72 5.58
C GLY A 58 -5.75 -10.25 4.78
N GLY A 59 -5.46 -11.13 3.84
CA GLY A 59 -6.40 -11.60 2.85
C GLY A 59 -5.63 -12.25 1.70
N ASP A 60 -6.29 -12.57 0.59
CA ASP A 60 -5.58 -12.75 -0.68
C ASP A 60 -6.12 -11.63 -1.56
N ASP A 61 -5.46 -10.47 -1.50
CA ASP A 61 -6.02 -9.18 -1.89
C ASP A 61 -5.51 -8.73 -3.26
N ILE A 62 -6.29 -7.86 -3.90
CA ILE A 62 -5.93 -7.32 -5.22
C ILE A 62 -5.86 -5.80 -5.17
N TYR A 63 -4.66 -5.26 -5.36
CA TYR A 63 -4.38 -3.84 -5.46
C TYR A 63 -4.30 -3.40 -6.91
N SER A 64 -5.36 -2.76 -7.39
CA SER A 64 -5.49 -2.22 -8.75
C SER A 64 -5.68 -0.71 -8.74
N ILE A 65 -4.84 -0.03 -7.96
CA ILE A 65 -4.78 1.43 -7.83
C ILE A 65 -3.32 1.91 -7.81
N PRO A 66 -3.05 3.17 -8.19
CA PRO A 66 -1.73 3.75 -8.00
C PRO A 66 -1.42 3.93 -6.51
N LEU A 67 -0.27 3.42 -6.07
CA LEU A 67 0.26 3.62 -4.73
C LEU A 67 1.44 4.57 -4.83
N GLU A 68 1.20 5.86 -4.70
CA GLU A 68 2.22 6.88 -4.96
C GLU A 68 2.14 8.07 -4.02
N SER A 69 3.24 8.82 -3.93
CA SER A 69 3.27 10.13 -3.27
C SER A 69 3.73 11.20 -4.27
N SER A 70 3.19 12.41 -4.11
CA SER A 70 3.48 13.59 -4.93
C SER A 70 3.88 14.80 -4.08
N PHE A 71 4.20 15.94 -4.71
CA PHE A 71 4.32 17.22 -3.98
C PHE A 71 2.99 17.66 -3.34
N GLU A 72 1.86 17.35 -3.97
CA GLU A 72 0.50 17.63 -3.51
C GLU A 72 -0.01 16.58 -2.51
N GLN A 73 0.50 15.35 -2.62
CA GLN A 73 0.20 14.22 -1.75
C GLN A 73 1.49 13.75 -1.07
N PRO A 74 1.91 14.44 -0.01
CA PRO A 74 3.28 14.37 0.46
C PRO A 74 3.70 13.02 1.01
N PHE A 75 2.75 12.11 1.28
CA PHE A 75 3.06 10.77 1.73
C PHE A 75 2.05 9.71 1.29
N MET A 76 2.55 8.50 1.14
CA MET A 76 1.78 7.26 1.02
C MET A 76 2.39 6.20 1.94
N LEU A 77 1.56 5.63 2.81
CA LEU A 77 1.94 4.59 3.77
C LEU A 77 1.22 3.27 3.49
N LEU A 78 1.96 2.19 3.29
CA LEU A 78 1.41 0.85 3.11
C LEU A 78 1.94 -0.06 4.21
N ALA A 79 1.05 -0.80 4.86
CA ALA A 79 1.42 -1.91 5.73
C ALA A 79 0.52 -3.09 5.39
N ASP A 80 1.13 -4.13 4.84
CA ASP A 80 0.49 -5.40 4.50
C ASP A 80 1.01 -6.47 5.46
N LEU A 81 0.11 -7.05 6.25
CA LEU A 81 0.49 -7.90 7.38
C LEU A 81 0.56 -9.40 7.03
N SER A 82 -0.25 -9.88 6.08
CA SER A 82 -0.28 -11.28 5.69
C SER A 82 -1.16 -11.48 4.45
N GLY A 83 -0.76 -12.31 3.51
CA GLY A 83 -1.67 -12.67 2.42
C GLY A 83 -0.94 -13.41 1.32
N ASN A 84 -1.59 -13.65 0.19
CA ASN A 84 -0.87 -13.86 -1.07
C ASN A 84 -1.47 -12.88 -2.07
N ASP A 85 -0.92 -11.68 -2.07
CA ASP A 85 -1.54 -10.51 -2.63
C ASP A 85 -1.02 -10.22 -4.04
N VAL A 86 -1.84 -9.50 -4.81
CA VAL A 86 -1.49 -9.09 -6.16
C VAL A 86 -1.56 -7.59 -6.29
N TYR A 87 -0.39 -6.99 -6.47
CA TYR A 87 -0.22 -5.58 -6.78
C TYR A 87 -0.09 -5.41 -8.29
N ARG A 88 -1.05 -4.73 -8.92
CA ARG A 88 -1.07 -4.55 -10.37
C ARG A 88 -1.35 -3.10 -10.76
N ASN A 89 -0.46 -2.54 -11.56
CA ASN A 89 -0.71 -1.25 -12.20
C ASN A 89 -0.02 -1.15 -13.57
N SER A 90 -0.69 -0.54 -14.54
CA SER A 90 -0.11 -0.24 -15.86
C SER A 90 0.59 1.12 -15.92
N GLU A 91 0.41 1.95 -14.91
CA GLU A 91 1.06 3.25 -14.71
C GLU A 91 2.04 3.17 -13.52
N PRO A 92 2.93 4.15 -13.34
CA PRO A 92 3.82 4.20 -12.18
C PRO A 92 3.05 4.02 -10.86
N SER A 93 3.56 3.11 -10.04
CA SER A 93 2.99 2.75 -8.72
C SER A 93 4.09 2.19 -7.84
N MET A 94 3.89 2.17 -6.53
CA MET A 94 4.96 1.99 -5.54
C MET A 94 6.07 3.01 -5.83
N PHE A 95 5.70 4.28 -5.93
CA PHE A 95 6.56 5.34 -6.46
C PHE A 95 6.45 6.61 -5.62
N ALA A 96 7.57 7.33 -5.46
CA ALA A 96 7.57 8.64 -4.80
C ALA A 96 8.09 9.72 -5.76
N HIS A 97 7.24 10.68 -6.13
CA HIS A 97 7.67 11.84 -6.90
C HIS A 97 7.50 13.12 -6.06
N GLY A 98 8.56 13.70 -5.51
CA GLY A 98 8.41 14.88 -4.64
C GLY A 98 7.84 14.63 -3.24
N GLY A 99 7.38 13.41 -2.95
CA GLY A 99 6.83 12.98 -1.67
C GLY A 99 7.62 11.86 -0.99
N LEU A 100 7.01 11.26 0.03
CA LEU A 100 7.51 10.09 0.74
C LEU A 100 6.60 8.87 0.52
N PHE A 101 7.17 7.77 0.08
CA PHE A 101 6.51 6.47 0.12
C PHE A 101 7.19 5.59 1.16
N ALA A 102 6.41 4.98 2.06
CA ALA A 102 6.89 3.95 2.96
C ALA A 102 5.94 2.75 2.96
N GLY A 103 6.43 1.61 2.50
CA GLY A 103 5.72 0.33 2.51
C GLY A 103 6.40 -0.70 3.41
N ALA A 104 5.61 -1.57 4.01
CA ALA A 104 6.07 -2.76 4.71
C ALA A 104 5.18 -3.93 4.31
N ASP A 105 5.80 -4.99 3.81
CA ASP A 105 5.19 -6.28 3.51
C ASP A 105 5.76 -7.30 4.51
N TYR A 106 4.90 -7.83 5.37
CA TYR A 106 5.32 -8.62 6.52
C TYR A 106 5.37 -10.13 6.28
N ALA A 107 4.49 -10.65 5.44
CA ALA A 107 4.34 -12.09 5.21
C ALA A 107 3.43 -12.34 4.01
N GLY A 108 3.77 -13.33 3.20
CA GLY A 108 2.94 -13.75 2.08
C GLY A 108 3.79 -14.18 0.92
N ASP A 109 3.21 -14.86 -0.07
CA ASP A 109 3.90 -15.05 -1.36
C ASP A 109 3.24 -14.11 -2.38
N ASP A 110 3.72 -12.87 -2.43
CA ASP A 110 3.06 -11.78 -3.14
C ASP A 110 3.56 -11.60 -4.58
N ILE A 111 2.71 -11.02 -5.41
CA ILE A 111 3.04 -10.71 -6.81
C ILE A 111 2.88 -9.22 -7.08
N TYR A 112 4.00 -8.56 -7.33
CA TYR A 112 4.07 -7.18 -7.76
C TYR A 112 4.27 -7.09 -9.28
N GLN A 113 3.21 -6.78 -10.02
CA GLN A 113 3.19 -6.61 -11.48
C GLN A 113 2.98 -5.13 -11.83
N LEU A 114 4.06 -4.36 -11.84
CA LEU A 114 3.99 -2.92 -11.97
C LEU A 114 4.75 -2.41 -13.21
N ALA A 115 4.53 -1.13 -13.53
CA ALA A 115 5.05 -0.48 -14.73
C ALA A 115 6.43 0.17 -14.51
N ASP A 116 6.80 1.08 -15.41
CA ASP A 116 8.00 1.91 -15.29
C ASP A 116 7.97 2.71 -13.97
N PHE A 117 9.16 3.02 -13.43
CA PHE A 117 9.36 3.78 -12.19
C PHE A 117 8.87 3.10 -10.90
N SER A 118 8.42 1.85 -10.95
CA SER A 118 8.02 1.15 -9.73
C SER A 118 9.16 0.86 -8.78
N PHE A 119 8.90 0.95 -7.48
CA PHE A 119 9.90 0.84 -6.41
C PHE A 119 11.04 1.85 -6.55
N SER A 120 10.71 3.10 -6.86
CA SER A 120 11.67 4.15 -7.17
C SER A 120 11.25 5.50 -6.59
N ALA A 121 12.14 6.49 -6.67
CA ALA A 121 11.81 7.87 -6.31
C ALA A 121 12.38 8.88 -7.30
N VAL A 122 11.66 9.97 -7.52
CA VAL A 122 12.14 11.16 -8.23
C VAL A 122 11.92 12.37 -7.34
N MET A 123 12.99 13.04 -6.92
CA MET A 123 12.91 14.20 -6.01
C MET A 123 12.13 13.93 -4.71
N GLY A 124 12.12 12.68 -4.23
CA GLY A 124 11.39 12.23 -3.05
C GLY A 124 12.15 11.17 -2.29
N SER A 125 11.44 10.36 -1.51
CA SER A 125 12.02 9.21 -0.83
C SER A 125 11.08 8.02 -0.93
N PHE A 126 11.61 6.90 -1.39
CA PHE A 126 10.90 5.64 -1.46
C PHE A 126 11.57 4.63 -0.53
N TRP A 127 10.78 4.03 0.35
CA TRP A 127 11.19 2.93 1.21
C TRP A 127 10.15 1.83 1.10
N HIS A 128 10.60 0.60 0.87
CA HIS A 128 9.76 -0.59 0.96
C HIS A 128 10.60 -1.71 1.55
N THR A 129 10.01 -2.47 2.48
CA THR A 129 10.67 -3.61 3.11
C THR A 129 9.71 -4.79 3.06
N ASP A 130 10.18 -5.83 2.38
CA ASP A 130 9.66 -7.19 2.49
C ASP A 130 10.42 -7.90 3.62
N PHE A 131 9.65 -8.45 4.56
CA PHE A 131 10.17 -9.13 5.74
C PHE A 131 10.16 -10.66 5.63
N ALA A 132 9.22 -11.25 4.90
CA ALA A 132 9.07 -12.69 4.78
C ALA A 132 8.13 -13.03 3.62
N GLY A 133 8.43 -14.13 2.92
CA GLY A 133 7.70 -14.49 1.72
C GLY A 133 8.62 -14.93 0.60
N ASP A 134 8.07 -15.66 -0.37
CA ASP A 134 8.74 -15.91 -1.64
C ASP A 134 8.10 -15.03 -2.75
N ASP A 135 8.28 -13.71 -2.63
CA ASP A 135 7.65 -12.71 -3.49
C ASP A 135 8.23 -12.61 -4.91
N ILE A 136 7.40 -12.13 -5.83
CA ILE A 136 7.78 -11.83 -7.22
C ILE A 136 7.64 -10.33 -7.49
N TYR A 137 8.78 -9.67 -7.74
CA TYR A 137 8.86 -8.26 -8.11
C TYR A 137 9.11 -8.06 -9.60
N GLN A 138 8.09 -7.63 -10.33
CA GLN A 138 8.17 -7.26 -11.74
C GLN A 138 7.88 -5.76 -11.91
N GLY A 139 8.87 -5.04 -12.45
CA GLY A 139 8.76 -3.63 -12.81
C GLY A 139 9.21 -3.37 -14.25
N GLY A 140 8.95 -2.16 -14.73
CA GLY A 140 9.40 -1.68 -16.04
C GLY A 140 10.78 -1.02 -16.00
N LEU A 141 10.96 -0.01 -16.85
CA LEU A 141 12.16 0.82 -16.89
C LEU A 141 12.27 1.68 -15.62
N PHE A 142 13.50 1.94 -15.18
CA PHE A 142 13.78 2.79 -14.02
C PHE A 142 13.08 2.32 -12.72
N SER A 143 13.00 1.01 -12.52
CA SER A 143 12.41 0.41 -11.32
C SER A 143 13.47 -0.06 -10.30
N GLN A 144 13.01 -0.43 -9.10
CA GLN A 144 13.80 -1.10 -8.05
C GLN A 144 15.08 -0.36 -7.64
N GLY A 145 14.91 0.84 -7.10
CA GLY A 145 16.02 1.65 -6.60
C GLY A 145 16.65 2.56 -7.63
N ALA A 146 15.99 2.81 -8.76
CA ALA A 146 16.29 3.98 -9.58
C ALA A 146 15.96 5.25 -8.77
N ALA A 147 16.89 6.19 -8.72
CA ALA A 147 16.76 7.43 -7.96
C ALA A 147 17.52 8.57 -8.63
#